data_AF-A0A2W4KZC4-F1
#
_entry.id   AF-A0A2W4KZC4-F1
#
_cell.length_a   1.000
_cell.length_b   1.000
_cell.length_c   1.000
_cell.angle_alpha   90.00
_cell.angle_beta   90.00
_cell.angle_gamma   90.00
#
_symmetry.space_group_name_H-M   'P 1'
#
loop_
_entity.id
_entity.type
_entity.pdbx_description
1 polymer ?
#
loop_
_entity_poly.entity_id
_entity_poly.type
_entity_poly.pdbx_seq_one_letter_code
_entity_poly.pdbx_strand_id
1 'polypeptide(L)'
;MRSLVLNCSELVHVLTHPSDRAQRQFDAFTRQLLIRELKMAELKTKVPKDEALYQEEPRAGEKCEACIHFIPEQSACEIVAGQISPDGWSRYFEPA
;
A
#
# COMPACT_ATOMS: atom_id res chain seq x y z
N MET A 1 -48.82 35.61 13.83
CA MET A 1 -48.93 34.74 12.65
C MET A 1 -48.22 35.40 11.48
N ARG A 2 -47.11 34.82 11.03
CA ARG A 2 -46.63 34.83 9.65
C ARG A 2 -45.38 33.98 9.62
N SER A 3 -45.56 32.71 9.22
CA SER A 3 -44.48 31.80 8.88
C SER A 3 -43.62 32.45 7.79
N LEU A 4 -42.34 32.62 8.07
CA LEU A 4 -41.36 32.78 7.00
C LEU A 4 -40.88 31.38 6.65
N VAL A 5 -41.38 30.93 5.50
CA VAL A 5 -40.96 29.71 4.81
C VAL A 5 -39.47 29.86 4.50
N LEU A 6 -38.62 29.09 5.17
CA LEU A 6 -37.21 28.97 4.81
C LEU A 6 -37.15 28.26 3.44
N ASN A 7 -36.54 28.94 2.48
CA ASN A 7 -36.44 28.51 1.10
C ASN A 7 -35.39 27.39 0.99
N CYS A 8 -35.74 26.31 0.30
CA CYS A 8 -34.94 25.09 0.20
C CYS A 8 -33.63 25.27 -0.62
N SER A 9 -33.44 26.42 -1.27
CA SER A 9 -32.24 26.70 -2.08
C SER A 9 -31.00 27.13 -1.29
N GLU A 10 -31.10 27.49 -0.02
CA GLU A 10 -29.91 27.88 0.78
C GLU A 10 -29.14 26.69 1.37
N LEU A 11 -29.66 25.46 1.24
CA LEU A 11 -29.00 24.26 1.77
C LEU A 11 -27.90 23.70 0.86
N VAL A 12 -27.83 24.09 -0.42
CA VAL A 12 -26.88 23.49 -1.37
C VAL A 12 -25.53 24.22 -1.40
N HIS A 13 -25.46 25.47 -0.95
CA HIS A 13 -24.20 26.25 -0.98
C HIS A 13 -23.24 25.99 0.18
N VAL A 14 -23.65 25.24 1.20
CA VAL A 14 -22.77 24.89 2.34
C VAL A 14 -21.83 23.71 2.00
N LEU A 15 -22.07 22.97 0.91
CA LEU A 15 -21.30 21.75 0.58
C LEU A 15 -20.17 21.94 -0.45
N THR A 16 -19.90 23.17 -0.95
CA THR A 16 -18.91 23.37 -2.03
C THR A 16 -17.86 24.47 -1.80
N HIS A 17 -17.72 25.03 -0.60
CA HIS A 17 -16.69 26.05 -0.32
C HIS A 17 -15.80 25.67 0.88
N PRO A 18 -14.67 24.96 0.68
CA PRO A 18 -13.71 24.69 1.73
C PRO A 18 -12.81 25.91 1.98
N SER A 19 -13.35 26.92 2.67
CA SER A 19 -12.60 28.10 3.12
C SER A 19 -12.28 28.11 4.62
N ASP A 20 -12.68 27.07 5.37
CA ASP A 20 -12.34 26.96 6.79
C ASP A 20 -10.94 26.36 6.97
N ARG A 21 -10.05 27.08 7.65
CA ARG A 21 -8.66 26.67 7.95
C ARG A 21 -8.63 25.31 8.64
N ALA A 22 -9.66 24.99 9.43
CA ALA A 22 -9.82 23.71 10.11
C ALA A 22 -10.02 22.53 9.14
N GLN A 23 -10.78 22.72 8.05
CA GLN A 23 -11.04 21.68 7.05
C GLN A 23 -9.74 21.31 6.30
N ARG A 24 -8.95 22.31 5.90
CA ARG A 24 -7.64 22.10 5.25
C ARG A 24 -6.66 21.35 6.15
N GLN A 25 -6.76 21.59 7.46
CA GLN A 25 -5.92 20.93 8.46
C GLN A 25 -6.35 19.46 8.64
N PHE A 26 -7.64 19.17 8.59
CA PHE A 26 -8.18 17.80 8.59
C PHE A 26 -7.80 17.02 7.32
N ASP A 27 -7.88 17.65 6.15
CA ASP A 27 -7.47 17.04 4.87
C ASP A 27 -5.96 16.75 4.84
N ALA A 28 -5.14 17.65 5.37
CA ALA A 28 -3.69 17.45 5.49
C ALA A 28 -3.35 16.31 6.45
N PHE A 29 -4.04 16.22 7.60
CA PHE A 29 -3.87 15.14 8.57
C PHE A 29 -4.28 13.78 7.99
N THR A 30 -5.42 13.73 7.29
CA THR A 30 -5.91 12.51 6.63
C THR A 30 -4.96 12.05 5.54
N ARG A 31 -4.43 12.97 4.72
CA ARG A 31 -3.41 12.66 3.71
C ARG A 31 -2.12 12.14 4.34
N GLN A 32 -1.71 12.72 5.46
CA GLN A 32 -0.49 12.28 6.15
C GLN A 32 -0.67 10.91 6.83
N LEU A 33 -1.85 10.62 7.35
CA LEU A 33 -2.19 9.30 7.90
C LEU A 33 -2.19 8.22 6.81
N LEU A 34 -2.84 8.49 5.66
CA LEU A 34 -2.84 7.58 4.50
C LEU A 34 -1.42 7.32 3.98
N ILE A 35 -0.58 8.36 3.86
CA ILE A 35 0.83 8.20 3.47
C ILE A 35 1.58 7.33 4.48
N ARG A 36 1.31 7.47 5.78
CA ARG A 36 1.92 6.63 6.82
C ARG A 36 1.49 5.18 6.70
N GLU A 37 0.21 4.91 6.46
CA GLU A 37 -0.31 3.55 6.28
C GLU A 37 0.30 2.86 5.04
N LEU A 38 0.41 3.58 3.92
CA LEU A 38 1.09 3.08 2.71
C LEU A 38 2.57 2.77 2.99
N LYS A 39 3.27 3.65 3.70
CA LYS A 39 4.66 3.41 4.11
C LYS A 39 4.81 2.21 5.06
N MET A 40 3.84 1.97 5.95
CA MET A 40 3.87 0.79 6.83
C MET A 40 3.69 -0.52 6.07
N ALA A 41 2.94 -0.52 4.96
CA ALA A 41 2.84 -1.67 4.08
C ALA A 41 4.21 -2.01 3.43
N GLU A 42 4.99 -0.99 3.04
CA GLU A 42 6.36 -1.16 2.55
C GLU A 42 7.34 -1.56 3.68
N LEU A 43 7.11 -1.08 4.91
CA LEU A 43 7.96 -1.31 6.07
C LEU A 43 7.60 -2.57 6.87
N LYS A 44 6.79 -3.48 6.30
CA LYS A 44 6.63 -4.82 6.89
C LYS A 44 8.03 -5.45 6.97
N THR A 45 8.47 -5.84 8.16
CA THR A 45 9.81 -6.43 8.35
C THR A 45 9.90 -7.73 7.57
N LYS A 46 10.61 -7.68 6.44
CA LYS A 46 10.90 -8.84 5.59
C LYS A 46 12.14 -9.58 6.08
N VAL A 47 12.23 -10.86 5.77
CA VAL A 47 13.37 -11.72 6.11
C VAL A 47 14.58 -11.34 5.24
N PRO A 48 15.77 -11.09 5.81
CA PRO A 48 16.97 -10.79 5.02
C PRO A 48 17.36 -11.98 4.14
N LYS A 49 18.00 -11.71 2.98
CA LYS A 49 18.42 -12.73 2.01
C LYS A 49 19.23 -13.87 2.64
N ASP A 50 20.14 -13.55 3.56
CA ASP A 50 20.99 -14.52 4.24
C ASP A 50 20.17 -15.53 5.08
N GLU A 51 19.16 -15.06 5.81
CA GLU A 51 18.28 -15.91 6.62
C GLU A 51 17.31 -16.72 5.74
N ALA A 52 16.88 -16.14 4.61
CA ALA A 52 16.06 -16.79 3.61
C ALA A 52 16.81 -17.82 2.75
N LEU A 53 18.13 -17.97 2.94
CA LEU A 53 18.99 -18.80 2.08
C LEU A 53 18.77 -18.48 0.60
N TYR A 54 18.58 -17.19 0.31
CA TYR A 54 18.25 -16.73 -1.02
C TYR A 54 19.44 -16.93 -1.97
N GLN A 55 19.14 -17.38 -3.18
CA GLN A 55 20.07 -17.63 -4.27
C GLN A 55 19.55 -16.90 -5.52
N GLU A 56 20.47 -16.40 -6.35
CA GLU A 56 20.10 -15.75 -7.62
C GLU A 56 19.81 -16.76 -8.74
N GLU A 57 20.12 -18.04 -8.51
CA GLU A 57 19.91 -19.15 -9.44
C GLU A 57 18.82 -20.11 -8.92
N PRO A 58 18.15 -20.85 -9.83
CA PRO A 58 17.05 -21.73 -9.46
C PRO A 58 17.56 -22.97 -8.75
N ARG A 59 16.71 -23.58 -7.91
CA ARG A 59 17.03 -24.82 -7.20
C ARG A 59 16.18 -25.96 -7.71
N ALA A 60 16.81 -26.94 -8.36
CA ALA A 60 16.13 -28.14 -8.85
C ALA A 60 14.89 -27.86 -9.73
N GLY A 61 14.91 -26.76 -10.49
CA GLY A 61 13.79 -26.32 -11.34
C GLY A 61 12.77 -25.41 -10.63
N GLU A 62 12.91 -25.20 -9.32
CA GLU A 62 12.14 -24.22 -8.55
C GLU A 62 12.76 -22.83 -8.72
N LYS A 63 11.94 -21.86 -9.11
CA LYS A 63 12.35 -20.48 -9.33
C LYS A 63 11.29 -19.49 -8.86
N CYS A 64 11.71 -18.30 -8.48
CA CYS A 64 10.84 -17.26 -7.92
C CYS A 64 9.68 -16.90 -8.85
N GLU A 65 9.83 -16.90 -10.18
CA GLU A 65 8.70 -16.65 -11.09
C GLU A 65 7.55 -17.67 -10.98
N ALA A 66 7.82 -18.87 -10.47
CA ALA A 66 6.84 -19.94 -10.26
C ALA A 66 6.38 -20.01 -8.79
N CYS A 67 6.76 -19.04 -7.96
CA CYS A 67 6.45 -19.00 -6.53
C CYS A 67 5.29 -18.06 -6.23
N ILE A 68 4.37 -18.47 -5.35
CA ILE A 68 3.20 -17.65 -4.95
C ILE A 68 3.57 -16.33 -4.26
N HIS A 69 4.77 -16.24 -3.67
CA HIS A 69 5.21 -15.06 -2.93
C HIS A 69 5.95 -14.02 -3.79
N PHE A 70 6.23 -14.32 -5.05
CA PHE A 70 6.91 -13.41 -5.95
C PHE A 70 5.95 -12.35 -6.49
N ILE A 71 6.39 -11.09 -6.49
CA ILE A 71 5.65 -9.93 -6.97
C ILE A 71 6.36 -9.43 -8.24
N PRO A 72 5.93 -9.85 -9.44
CA PRO A 72 6.64 -9.59 -10.69
C PRO A 72 6.83 -8.10 -10.99
N GLU A 73 5.80 -7.28 -10.73
CA GLU A 73 5.79 -5.84 -11.06
C GLU A 73 6.84 -5.05 -10.28
N GLN A 74 7.27 -5.58 -9.14
CA GLN A 74 8.21 -4.93 -8.23
C GLN A 74 9.56 -5.65 -8.17
N SER A 75 9.71 -6.80 -8.84
CA SER A 75 10.87 -7.69 -8.67
C SER A 75 11.17 -7.93 -7.19
N ALA A 76 10.13 -8.30 -6.43
CA ALA A 76 10.15 -8.40 -4.97
C ALA A 76 9.49 -9.70 -4.49
N CYS A 77 9.71 -10.04 -3.22
CA CYS A 77 9.04 -11.15 -2.54
C CYS A 77 8.26 -10.60 -1.35
N GLU A 78 7.10 -11.17 -1.02
CA GLU A 78 6.34 -10.82 0.18
C GLU A 78 7.12 -11.09 1.47
N ILE A 79 7.96 -12.14 1.46
CA ILE A 79 8.70 -12.64 2.62
C ILE A 79 10.14 -12.11 2.63
N VAL A 80 10.84 -12.19 1.50
CA VAL A 80 12.28 -11.88 1.43
C VAL A 80 12.53 -10.41 1.11
N ALA A 81 13.41 -9.78 1.87
CA ALA A 81 13.80 -8.39 1.71
C ALA A 81 14.71 -8.18 0.50
N GLY A 82 14.63 -6.99 -0.10
CA GLY A 82 15.45 -6.59 -1.24
C GLY A 82 14.85 -6.99 -2.59
N GLN A 83 15.64 -6.76 -3.66
CA GLN A 83 15.27 -7.16 -5.02
C GLN A 83 15.42 -8.68 -5.21
N ILE A 84 14.48 -9.25 -5.94
CA ILE A 84 14.33 -10.68 -6.18
C ILE A 84 14.34 -10.93 -7.69
N SER A 85 15.23 -11.81 -8.12
CA SER A 85 15.32 -12.28 -9.50
C SER A 85 14.19 -13.28 -9.78
N PRO A 86 13.54 -13.26 -10.97
CA PRO A 86 12.60 -14.30 -11.37
C PRO A 86 13.24 -15.70 -11.43
N ASP A 87 14.54 -15.77 -11.72
CA ASP A 87 15.34 -17.01 -11.74
C ASP A 87 15.91 -17.39 -10.37
N GLY A 88 15.69 -16.57 -9.34
CA GLY A 88 16.19 -16.85 -7.99
C GLY A 88 15.41 -17.94 -7.25
N TRP A 89 15.86 -18.26 -6.04
CA TRP A 89 15.21 -19.22 -5.15
C TRP A 89 15.44 -18.86 -3.67
N SER A 90 14.50 -19.21 -2.78
CA SER A 90 14.69 -19.09 -1.33
C SER A 90 14.07 -20.29 -0.60
N ARG A 91 14.44 -20.50 0.67
CA ARG A 91 13.86 -21.58 1.51
C ARG A 91 12.35 -21.47 1.75
N TYR A 92 11.75 -20.33 1.41
CA TYR A 92 10.31 -20.07 1.52
C TYR A 92 9.59 -20.26 0.19
N PHE A 93 10.22 -20.95 -0.78
CA PHE A 93 9.56 -21.29 -2.04
C PHE A 93 8.30 -22.12 -1.78
N GLU A 94 7.20 -21.67 -2.37
CA GLU A 94 5.91 -22.34 -2.40
C GLU A 94 5.39 -22.20 -3.84
N PRO A 95 5.06 -23.30 -4.54
CA PRO A 95 4.60 -23.25 -5.93
C PRO A 95 3.27 -22.51 -6.03
N ALA A 96 3.13 -21.67 -7.07
CA ALA A 96 1.91 -20.92 -7.37
C ALA A 96 0.78 -21.78 -7.99
#